data_AF-A0A946B1K2-F1
#
_entry.id   AF-A0A946B1K2-F1
#
_cell.length_a   1.000
_cell.length_b   1.000
_cell.length_c   1.000
_cell.angle_alpha   90.00
_cell.angle_beta   90.00
_cell.angle_gamma   90.00
#
_symmetry.space_group_name_H-M   'P 1'
#
loop_
_entity.id
_entity.type
_entity.pdbx_description
1 polymer ?
#
loop_
_entity_poly.entity_id
_entity_poly.type
_entity_poly.pdbx_seq_one_letter_code
_entity_poly.pdbx_strand_id
1 'polypeptide(L)'
;MAMKSCYECNKEISTKAIVCPQCGVPQKKDPLGKQALYSIALIYSILFWGLFHPYWTSEWVGVTRGTWITTSNFICGLIYAGGFFLWDKFFYRNWSK
;
A
#
# COMPACT_ATOMS: atom_id res chain seq x y z
N MET A 1 -8.48 5.66 -21.89
CA MET A 1 -9.23 6.30 -20.79
C MET A 1 -9.98 5.20 -20.06
N ALA A 2 -9.77 5.00 -18.77
CA ALA A 2 -10.44 3.91 -18.04
C ALA A 2 -11.94 4.24 -17.85
N MET A 3 -12.81 3.37 -18.32
CA MET A 3 -14.28 3.48 -18.21
C MET A 3 -14.77 2.40 -17.24
N LYS A 4 -15.77 2.73 -16.42
CA LYS A 4 -16.47 1.79 -15.53
C LYS A 4 -17.95 1.78 -15.88
N SER A 5 -18.65 0.66 -15.67
CA SER A 5 -20.10 0.67 -15.85
C SER A 5 -20.78 1.34 -14.66
N CYS A 6 -21.84 2.09 -14.93
CA CYS A 6 -22.71 2.60 -13.90
C CYS A 6 -23.49 1.43 -13.27
N TYR A 7 -23.48 1.31 -11.93
CA TYR A 7 -24.15 0.20 -11.24
C TYR A 7 -25.67 0.14 -11.44
N GLU A 8 -26.32 1.27 -11.74
CA GLU A 8 -27.76 1.34 -12.04
C GLU A 8 -28.05 1.14 -13.54
N CYS A 9 -27.59 2.06 -14.38
CA CYS A 9 -27.98 2.08 -15.80
C CYS A 9 -27.09 1.24 -16.72
N ASN A 10 -26.04 0.59 -16.19
CA ASN A 10 -25.03 -0.19 -16.93
C ASN A 10 -24.33 0.54 -18.08
N LYS A 11 -24.56 1.85 -18.25
CA LYS A 11 -23.87 2.66 -19.25
C LYS A 11 -22.43 2.90 -18.85
N GLU A 12 -21.56 2.96 -19.85
CA GLU A 12 -20.14 3.26 -19.68
C GLU A 12 -19.97 4.71 -19.21
N ILE A 13 -19.27 4.88 -18.09
CA ILE A 13 -18.97 6.17 -17.49
C ILE A 13 -17.48 6.29 -17.21
N SER A 14 -16.98 7.52 -17.17
CA SER A 14 -15.58 7.76 -16.80
C SER A 14 -15.32 7.30 -15.36
N THR A 15 -14.18 6.64 -15.13
CA THR A 15 -13.72 6.24 -13.78
C THR A 15 -13.60 7.41 -12.81
N LYS A 16 -13.41 8.64 -13.31
CA LYS A 16 -13.37 9.88 -12.50
C LYS A 16 -14.75 10.51 -12.23
N ALA A 17 -15.82 10.02 -12.86
CA ALA A 17 -17.16 10.59 -12.69
C ALA A 17 -17.68 10.32 -11.28
N ILE A 18 -18.00 11.40 -10.55
CA ILE A 18 -18.59 11.35 -9.20
C ILE A 18 -20.09 11.04 -9.29
N VAL A 19 -20.72 11.43 -10.39
CA VAL A 19 -22.15 11.22 -10.66
C VAL A 19 -22.28 10.69 -12.08
N CYS A 20 -23.18 9.74 -12.29
CA CYS A 20 -23.47 9.26 -13.64
C CYS A 20 -24.22 10.34 -14.43
N PRO A 21 -23.72 10.77 -15.61
CA PRO A 21 -24.39 11.80 -16.41
C PRO A 21 -25.71 11.32 -17.04
N GLN A 22 -25.98 10.02 -17.03
CA GLN A 22 -27.14 9.41 -17.67
C GLN A 22 -28.29 9.15 -16.69
N CYS A 23 -28.00 8.72 -15.47
CA CYS A 23 -29.03 8.46 -14.45
C CYS A 23 -28.98 9.40 -13.25
N GLY A 24 -27.97 10.28 -13.14
CA GLY A 24 -27.83 11.22 -12.03
C GLY A 24 -27.40 10.59 -10.71
N VAL A 25 -27.13 9.29 -10.70
CA VAL A 25 -26.83 8.55 -9.47
C VAL A 25 -25.37 8.75 -9.05
N PRO A 26 -25.10 9.08 -7.78
CA PRO A 26 -23.74 9.25 -7.28
C PRO A 26 -22.97 7.92 -7.32
N GLN A 27 -21.79 7.97 -7.91
CA GLN A 27 -20.89 6.82 -8.07
C GLN A 27 -19.89 6.82 -6.93
N LYS A 28 -19.68 5.64 -6.32
CA LYS A 28 -18.60 5.48 -5.34
C LYS A 28 -17.27 5.75 -6.05
N LYS A 29 -16.49 6.69 -5.50
CA LYS A 29 -15.12 6.95 -5.96
C LYS A 29 -14.30 5.69 -5.77
N ASP A 30 -13.62 5.28 -6.83
CA ASP A 30 -12.67 4.17 -6.76
C ASP A 30 -11.56 4.49 -5.74
N PRO A 31 -11.05 3.47 -5.03
CA PRO A 31 -10.08 3.64 -3.95
C PRO A 31 -8.67 4.02 -4.44
N LEU A 32 -8.55 4.65 -5.63
CA LEU A 32 -7.29 5.03 -6.27
C LEU A 32 -6.36 5.80 -5.33
N GLY A 33 -6.93 6.64 -4.45
CA GLY A 33 -6.16 7.36 -3.42
C GLY A 33 -5.57 6.46 -2.33
N LYS A 34 -6.27 5.39 -1.92
CA LYS A 34 -5.74 4.42 -0.95
C LYS A 34 -4.62 3.60 -1.55
N GLN A 35 -4.75 3.20 -2.83
CA GLN A 35 -3.70 2.43 -3.52
C GLN A 35 -2.40 3.23 -3.63
N ALA A 36 -2.49 4.52 -3.99
CA ALA A 36 -1.32 5.39 -4.03
C ALA A 36 -0.66 5.54 -2.65
N LEU A 37 -1.45 5.72 -1.59
CA LEU A 37 -0.95 5.79 -0.21
C LEU A 37 -0.23 4.50 0.23
N TYR A 38 -0.79 3.33 -0.10
CA TYR A 38 -0.14 2.05 0.22
C TYR A 38 1.16 1.87 -0.56
N SER A 39 1.21 2.25 -1.83
CA SER A 39 2.44 2.21 -2.62
C SER A 39 3.52 3.13 -2.04
N ILE A 40 3.16 4.34 -1.62
CA ILE A 40 4.09 5.28 -0.99
C ILE A 40 4.61 4.72 0.34
N ALA A 41 3.72 4.15 1.16
CA ALA A 41 4.11 3.53 2.43
C ALA A 41 5.10 2.39 2.23
N LEU A 42 4.90 1.56 1.21
CA LEU A 42 5.80 0.45 0.88
C LEU A 42 7.17 0.95 0.42
N ILE A 43 7.22 1.95 -0.48
CA ILE A 43 8.46 2.58 -0.92
C ILE A 43 9.21 3.18 0.28
N TYR A 44 8.48 3.87 1.18
CA TYR A 44 9.06 4.43 2.39
C TYR A 44 9.65 3.35 3.30
N SER A 45 8.96 2.23 3.50
CA SER A 45 9.48 1.10 4.29
C SER A 45 10.77 0.52 3.71
N ILE A 46 10.87 0.37 2.38
CA ILE A 46 12.08 -0.12 1.71
C ILE A 46 13.23 0.88 1.87
N LEU A 47 12.98 2.17 1.64
CA LEU A 47 13.98 3.23 1.77
C LEU A 47 14.48 3.37 3.21
N PHE A 48 13.55 3.36 4.18
CA PHE A 48 13.86 3.39 5.59
C PHE A 48 14.76 2.21 5.95
N TRP A 49 14.43 1.00 5.50
CA TRP A 49 15.26 -0.17 5.76
C TRP A 49 16.64 -0.03 5.10
N GLY A 50 16.72 0.29 3.81
CA GLY A 50 18.01 0.42 3.10
C GLY A 50 18.93 1.50 3.68
N LEU A 51 18.37 2.60 4.18
CA LEU A 51 19.14 3.69 4.79
C LEU A 51 19.54 3.42 6.23
N PHE A 52 18.67 2.81 7.04
CA PHE A 52 18.92 2.59 8.46
C PHE A 52 19.61 1.26 8.76
N HIS A 53 19.54 0.28 7.85
CA HIS A 53 20.21 -1.02 8.00
C HIS A 53 21.75 -0.92 8.17
N PRO A 54 22.48 -0.06 7.44
CA PRO A 54 23.93 0.12 7.64
C PRO A 54 24.30 0.77 8.98
N TYR A 55 23.40 1.56 9.57
CA TYR A 55 23.62 2.16 10.88
C TYR A 55 23.40 1.17 12.04
N TRP A 56 22.92 -0.04 11.76
CA TRP A 56 22.78 -1.14 12.73
C TRP A 56 24.01 -2.06 12.77
N THR A 57 25.18 -1.49 12.52
CA THR A 57 26.48 -2.17 12.51
C THR A 57 27.08 -2.29 13.93
N SER A 58 28.24 -2.95 14.02
CA SER A 58 28.91 -3.44 15.24
C SER A 58 29.07 -2.43 16.38
N GLU A 59 29.09 -1.13 16.07
CA GLU A 59 29.21 -0.06 17.08
C GLU A 59 27.95 0.06 17.95
N TRP A 60 26.76 -0.17 17.39
CA TRP A 60 25.49 -0.20 18.12
C TRP A 60 25.26 -1.53 18.87
N VAL A 61 25.82 -2.65 18.38
CA VAL A 61 25.82 -3.95 19.07
C VAL A 61 26.50 -3.82 20.43
N GLY A 62 27.61 -3.10 20.47
CA GLY A 62 28.38 -2.84 21.70
C GLY A 62 27.61 -2.01 22.72
N VAL A 63 26.90 -0.97 22.27
CA VAL A 63 26.09 -0.10 23.13
C VAL A 63 24.86 -0.82 23.71
N THR A 64 24.24 -1.72 22.95
CA THR A 64 22.96 -2.34 23.33
C THR A 64 23.07 -3.79 23.83
N ARG A 65 24.29 -4.32 23.97
CA ARG A 65 24.58 -5.73 24.35
C ARG A 65 23.89 -6.77 23.45
N GLY A 66 23.61 -6.44 22.19
CA GLY A 66 23.09 -7.38 21.19
C GLY A 66 21.58 -7.71 21.28
N THR A 67 20.91 -7.48 22.41
CA THR A 67 19.49 -7.81 22.59
C THR A 67 18.57 -6.99 21.68
N TRP A 68 18.94 -5.73 21.44
CA TRP A 68 18.15 -4.82 20.61
C TRP A 68 18.22 -5.19 19.13
N ILE A 69 19.34 -5.70 18.64
CA ILE A 69 19.52 -6.02 17.21
C ILE A 69 18.69 -7.22 16.78
N THR A 70 18.58 -8.26 17.61
CA THR A 70 17.71 -9.41 17.31
C THR A 70 16.24 -8.98 17.29
N THR A 71 15.83 -8.17 18.27
CA THR A 71 14.46 -7.67 18.40
C THR A 71 14.10 -6.76 17.22
N SER A 72 15.02 -5.90 16.83
CA SER A 72 14.79 -4.89 15.81
C SER A 72 14.82 -5.51 14.40
N ASN A 73 15.66 -6.53 14.14
CA ASN A 73 15.61 -7.31 12.89
C ASN A 73 14.31 -8.12 12.78
N PHE A 74 13.83 -8.67 13.89
CA PHE A 74 12.55 -9.38 13.95
C PHE A 74 11.36 -8.43 13.67
N ILE A 75 11.37 -7.24 14.26
CA ILE A 75 10.35 -6.20 14.02
C ILE A 75 10.36 -5.77 12.54
N CYS A 76 11.53 -5.52 11.95
CA CYS A 76 11.65 -5.20 10.53
C CYS A 76 11.13 -6.33 9.64
N GLY A 77 11.45 -7.59 9.97
CA GLY A 77 10.93 -8.76 9.26
C GLY A 77 9.40 -8.84 9.30
N LEU A 78 8.79 -8.59 10.47
CA LEU A 78 7.33 -8.57 10.63
C LEU A 78 6.66 -7.44 9.84
N ILE A 79 7.25 -6.23 9.85
CA ILE A 79 6.74 -5.10 9.07
C ILE A 79 6.83 -5.39 7.57
N TYR A 80 7.93 -5.99 7.12
CA TYR A 80 8.12 -6.35 5.72
C TYR A 80 7.13 -7.45 5.28
N ALA A 81 7.01 -8.54 6.04
CA ALA A 81 6.08 -9.62 5.75
C ALA A 81 4.62 -9.17 5.82
N GLY A 82 4.25 -8.37 6.83
CA GLY A 82 2.91 -7.80 6.97
C GLY A 82 2.58 -6.80 5.87
N GLY A 83 3.53 -5.94 5.50
CA GLY A 83 3.41 -5.02 4.37
C GLY A 83 3.23 -5.74 3.04
N PHE A 84 4.03 -6.79 2.80
CA PHE A 84 3.93 -7.62 1.60
C PHE A 84 2.60 -8.38 1.51
N PHE A 85 2.13 -8.98 2.62
CA PHE A 85 0.85 -9.68 2.66
C PHE A 85 -0.35 -8.74 2.42
N LEU A 86 -0.33 -7.55 3.03
CA LEU A 86 -1.36 -6.54 2.78
C LEU A 86 -1.31 -6.03 1.33
N TRP A 87 -0.12 -5.84 0.78
CA TRP A 87 0.07 -5.45 -0.62
C TRP A 87 -0.53 -6.49 -1.57
N ASP A 88 -0.18 -7.76 -1.40
CA ASP A 88 -0.70 -8.89 -2.21
C ASP A 88 -2.24 -8.94 -2.17
N LYS A 89 -2.83 -8.92 -0.97
CA LYS A 89 -4.29 -8.96 -0.78
C LYS A 89 -5.02 -7.78 -1.42
N PHE A 90 -4.43 -6.59 -1.43
CA PHE A 90 -5.05 -5.41 -2.03
C PHE A 90 -4.83 -5.32 -3.54
N PHE A 91 -3.66 -5.69 -4.05
CA PHE A 91 -3.37 -5.65 -5.49
C PHE A 91 -4.05 -6.78 -6.26
N TYR A 92 -4.07 -8.02 -5.76
CA TYR A 92 -4.79 -9.13 -6.42
C TYR A 92 -6.29 -8.84 -6.55
N ARG A 93 -6.89 -8.24 -5.52
CA ARG A 93 -8.32 -7.93 -5.53
C ARG A 93 -8.71 -6.81 -6.50
N ASN A 94 -7.75 -5.94 -6.86
CA ASN A 94 -7.96 -4.89 -7.88
C ASN A 94 -7.64 -5.36 -9.30
N TRP A 95 -6.89 -6.46 -9.49
CA TRP A 95 -6.57 -7.00 -10.82
C TRP A 95 -7.63 -7.99 -11.34
N SER A 96 -8.45 -8.55 -10.45
CA SER A 96 -9.53 -9.50 -10.77
C SER A 96 -10.90 -8.85 -11.05
N LYS A 97 -10.96 -7.52 -11.23
CA LYS A 97 -12.17 -6.79 -11.63
C LYS A 97 -11.87 -5.95 -12.86
#